data_AF-A0A7C3ZJT5-F1
#
_entry.id   AF-A0A7C3ZJT5-F1
#
_cell.length_a   1.000
_cell.length_b   1.000
_cell.length_c   1.000
_cell.angle_alpha   90.00
_cell.angle_beta   90.00
_cell.angle_gamma   90.00
#
_symmetry.space_group_name_H-M   'P 1'
#
loop_
_entity.id
_entity.type
_entity.pdbx_description
1 polymer ?
#
loop_
_entity_poly.entity_id
_entity_poly.type
_entity_poly.pdbx_seq_one_letter_code
_entity_poly.pdbx_strand_id
1 'polypeptide(L)' 'MVGFNLPRIINALSILKDQKRGEERTLKIVKDYDAPNVSEKVVRIILSYRDYAKRLIWKE' A
#
# COMPACT_ATOMS: atom_id res chain seq x y z
N MET A 1 -20.91 10.02 -1.15
CA MET A 1 -20.26 10.57 0.06
C MET A 1 -20.64 9.69 1.24
N VAL A 2 -19.68 9.07 1.91
CA VAL A 2 -19.95 8.16 3.03
C VAL A 2 -20.32 8.98 4.27
N GLY A 3 -21.62 9.26 4.43
CA GLY A 3 -22.14 10.03 5.56
C GLY A 3 -21.78 9.41 6.92
N PHE A 4 -21.67 10.27 7.93
CA PHE A 4 -21.41 9.88 9.31
C PHE A 4 -22.65 9.19 9.91
N ASN A 5 -22.57 7.88 10.14
CA ASN A 5 -23.63 7.08 10.75
C ASN A 5 -23.10 6.44 12.04
N LEU A 6 -23.45 7.04 13.18
CA LEU A 6 -22.97 6.63 14.50
C LEU A 6 -23.28 5.15 14.83
N PRO A 7 -24.51 4.63 14.62
CA PRO A 7 -24.79 3.20 14.81
C PRO A 7 -23.86 2.27 14.02
N ARG A 8 -23.55 2.61 12.76
CA ARG A 8 -22.66 1.81 11.91
C ARG A 8 -21.21 1.83 12.40
N ILE A 9 -20.75 2.97 12.93
CA ILE A 9 -19.42 3.11 13.53
C ILE A 9 -19.31 2.21 14.77
N ILE A 10 -20.30 2.25 15.66
CA ILE A 10 -20.31 1.41 16.87
C ILE A 10 -20.30 -0.09 16.51
N ASN A 11 -21.08 -0.50 15.51
CA ASN A 11 -21.08 -1.88 15.01
C ASN A 11 -19.68 -2.28 14.48
N ALA A 12 -19.05 -1.44 13.65
CA ALA A 12 -17.72 -1.71 13.12
C ALA A 12 -16.65 -1.82 14.22
N LEU A 13 -16.73 -0.99 15.26
CA LEU A 13 -15.85 -1.08 16.43
C LEU A 13 -16.02 -2.41 17.16
N SER A 14 -17.25 -2.90 17.31
CA SER A 14 -17.50 -4.23 17.90
C SER A 14 -16.86 -5.35 17.09
N ILE A 15 -16.87 -5.28 15.75
CA ILE A 15 -16.22 -6.27 14.88
C ILE A 15 -14.69 -6.22 15.03
N LEU A 16 -14.12 -5.02 15.15
CA LEU A 16 -12.67 -4.82 15.25
C LEU A 16 -12.10 -5.12 16.65
N LYS A 17 -12.95 -5.22 17.68
CA LYS A 17 -12.56 -5.32 19.09
C LYS A 17 -11.53 -6.43 19.35
N ASP A 18 -11.74 -7.60 18.76
CA ASP A 18 -10.92 -8.79 19.01
C ASP A 18 -9.97 -9.11 17.83
N GLN A 19 -9.85 -8.21 16.85
CA GLN A 19 -9.00 -8.41 15.68
C GLN A 19 -7.52 -8.12 16.02
N LYS A 20 -6.73 -9.18 16.15
CA LYS A 20 -5.29 -9.12 16.41
C LYS A 20 -4.51 -8.50 15.24
N ARG A 21 -3.38 -7.85 15.57
CA ARG A 21 -2.49 -7.11 14.65
C ARG A 21 -1.02 -7.49 14.89
N GLY A 22 -0.09 -7.00 14.06
CA GLY A 22 1.35 -7.20 14.25
C GLY A 22 1.85 -8.59 13.82
N GLU A 23 2.48 -9.33 14.72
CA GLU A 23 2.95 -10.70 14.44
C GLU A 23 1.80 -11.72 14.53
N GLU A 24 0.87 -11.54 15.48
CA GLU A 24 -0.27 -12.45 15.68
C GLU A 24 -1.53 -12.04 14.88
N ARG A 25 -1.40 -11.51 13.66
CA ARG A 25 -2.55 -10.96 12.90
C ARG A 25 -3.66 -11.98 12.67
N THR A 26 -4.91 -11.56 12.92
CA THR A 26 -6.10 -12.33 12.53
C THR A 26 -6.26 -12.40 11.01
N LEU A 27 -5.93 -11.30 10.31
CA LEU A 27 -6.02 -11.19 8.86
C LEU A 27 -4.64 -11.02 8.23
N LYS A 28 -4.36 -11.82 7.20
CA LYS A 28 -3.12 -11.72 6.41
C LYS A 28 -3.01 -10.34 5.74
N ILE A 29 -1.78 -9.86 5.57
CA ILE A 29 -1.50 -8.66 4.78
C ILE A 29 -1.89 -8.93 3.33
N VAL A 30 -2.46 -7.94 2.66
CA VAL A 30 -2.73 -8.03 1.22
C VAL A 30 -1.39 -8.13 0.50
N LYS A 31 -1.24 -9.14 -0.35
CA LYS A 31 0.03 -9.53 -0.97
C LYS A 31 0.79 -8.36 -1.61
N ASP A 32 0.10 -7.43 -2.26
CA ASP A 32 0.76 -6.31 -2.95
C ASP A 32 1.38 -5.27 -2.00
N TYR A 33 0.90 -5.20 -0.74
CA TYR A 33 1.52 -4.39 0.31
C TYR A 33 2.61 -5.15 1.08
N ASP A 34 2.70 -6.46 0.90
CA ASP A 34 3.72 -7.32 1.51
C ASP A 34 4.93 -7.46 0.57
N ALA A 35 5.55 -6.31 0.24
CA ALA A 35 6.64 -6.22 -0.72
C ALA A 35 7.95 -5.80 -0.04
N PRO A 36 9.00 -6.65 0.01
CA PRO A 36 10.30 -6.25 0.54
C PRO A 36 11.06 -5.37 -0.47
N ASN A 37 12.03 -4.60 0.05
CA ASN A 37 13.04 -3.86 -0.70
C ASN A 37 12.49 -2.90 -1.77
N VAL A 38 11.37 -2.24 -1.49
CA VAL A 38 10.73 -1.30 -2.44
C VAL A 38 11.70 -0.21 -2.90
N SER A 39 12.47 0.38 -1.98
CA SER A 39 13.44 1.45 -2.31
C SER A 39 14.49 0.98 -3.33
N GLU A 40 15.01 -0.24 -3.18
CA GLU A 40 16.00 -0.79 -4.12
C GLU A 40 15.38 -1.04 -5.50
N LYS A 41 14.15 -1.58 -5.54
CA LYS A 41 13.40 -1.79 -6.79
C LYS A 41 13.17 -0.46 -7.52
N VAL A 42 12.79 0.60 -6.80
CA VAL A 42 12.57 1.94 -7.36
C VAL A 42 13.86 2.51 -7.98
N VAL A 43 14.99 2.42 -7.26
CA VAL A 43 16.28 2.87 -7.79
C VAL A 43 16.65 2.13 -9.08
N ARG A 44 16.47 0.81 -9.12
CA ARG A 44 16.72 0.00 -10.33
C ARG A 44 15.83 0.42 -11.49
N ILE A 45 14.55 0.70 -11.26
CA ILE A 45 13.64 1.20 -12.31
C ILE A 45 14.14 2.53 -12.85
N ILE A 46 14.49 3.49 -11.99
CA ILE A 46 15.00 4.80 -12.41
C ILE A 46 16.26 4.64 -13.26
N LEU A 47 17.24 3.84 -12.80
CA LEU A 47 18.48 3.62 -13.53
C LEU A 47 18.23 2.96 -14.90
N SER A 48 17.35 1.97 -14.98
CA SER A 48 17.03 1.28 -16.23
C SER A 48 16.29 2.14 -17.25
N TYR A 49 15.44 3.07 -16.79
CA TYR A 49 14.57 3.87 -17.67
C TYR A 49 15.05 5.31 -17.85
N ARG A 50 16.10 5.74 -17.15
CA ARG A 50 16.65 7.09 -17.27
C ARG A 50 16.93 7.47 -18.72
N ASP A 51 17.69 6.65 -19.42
CA ASP A 51 18.12 6.97 -20.79
C ASP A 51 16.98 6.84 -21.80
N TYR A 52 16.05 5.90 -21.57
CA TYR A 52 14.80 5.82 -22.33
C TYR A 52 14.02 7.13 -22.23
N ALA A 53 13.80 7.62 -21.00
CA ALA A 53 13.09 8.85 -20.76
C ALA A 53 13.82 10.04 -21.42
N LYS A 54 15.13 10.18 -21.17
CA LYS A 54 15.95 11.27 -21.75
C LYS A 54 15.79 11.38 -23.27
N ARG A 55 15.98 10.27 -23.98
CA ARG A 55 15.94 10.25 -25.44
C ARG A 55 14.53 10.47 -26.00
N LEU A 56 13.52 9.80 -25.45
CA LEU A 56 12.21 9.71 -26.09
C LEU A 56 11.19 10.71 -25.56
N ILE A 57 11.33 11.13 -24.30
CA ILE A 57 10.41 12.09 -23.67
C ILE A 57 11.05 13.48 -23.71
N TRP A 58 12.27 13.61 -23.18
CA TRP A 58 12.94 14.91 -23.05
C TRP A 58 13.64 15.37 -24.34
N LYS A 59 13.97 14.43 -25.24
CA LYS A 59 14.70 14.67 -26.51
C LYS A 59 16.07 15.31 -26.29
N GLU A 60 16.73 14.90 -25.21
CA GLU A 60 18.13 15.20 -24.89
C GLU A 60 19.07 14.12 -25.40
#